data_AF-A0A3R7SY93-F1
#
_entry.id   AF-A0A3R7SY93-F1
#
_cell.length_a   1.000
_cell.length_b   1.000
_cell.length_c   1.000
_cell.angle_alpha   90.00
_cell.angle_beta   90.00
_cell.angle_gamma   90.00
#
_symmetry.space_group_name_H-M   'P 1'
#
loop_
_entity.id
_entity.type
_entity.pdbx_description
1 polymer ?
#
loop_
_entity_poly.entity_id
_entity_poly.type
_entity_poly.pdbx_seq_one_letter_code
_entity_poly.pdbx_strand_id
1 'polypeptide(L)' 'MSISMGVGMGTALGVAFDNIALGVAMGTALGTALGVVVIAVSSGDDDIRLRPQRGRSSDEP' A
#
# COMPACT_ATOMS: atom_id res chain seq x y z
N MET A 1 -2.40 1.10 -6.65
CA MET A 1 -2.27 -0.24 -7.28
C MET A 1 -2.97 -1.36 -6.50
N SER A 2 -3.43 -1.12 -5.26
CA SER A 2 -3.97 -2.14 -4.35
C SER A 2 -5.45 -2.51 -4.59
N ILE A 3 -6.30 -1.52 -4.89
CA ILE A 3 -7.74 -1.74 -5.10
C ILE A 3 -8.02 -2.55 -6.37
N SER A 4 -7.31 -2.26 -7.47
CA SER A 4 -7.47 -2.99 -8.74
C SER A 4 -7.11 -4.47 -8.61
N MET A 5 -6.08 -4.80 -7.82
CA MET A 5 -5.70 -6.18 -7.54
C MET A 5 -6.72 -6.89 -6.64
N GLY A 6 -7.19 -6.20 -5.59
CA GLY A 6 -8.23 -6.74 -4.70
C GLY A 6 -9.54 -7.02 -5.43
N VAL A 7 -9.99 -6.10 -6.28
CA VAL A 7 -11.20 -6.28 -7.09
C VAL A 7 -11.04 -7.42 -8.09
N GLY A 8 -9.91 -7.50 -8.82
CA GLY A 8 -9.69 -8.57 -9.80
C GLY A 8 -9.61 -9.97 -9.18
N MET A 9 -9.00 -10.10 -8.00
CA MET A 9 -8.95 -11.37 -7.28
C MET A 9 -10.29 -11.70 -6.63
N GLY A 10 -10.98 -10.70 -6.09
CA GLY A 10 -12.31 -10.84 -5.51
C GLY A 10 -13.37 -11.26 -6.52
N THR A 11 -13.37 -10.68 -7.73
CA THR A 11 -14.29 -11.11 -8.79
C THR A 11 -14.02 -12.54 -9.23
N ALA A 12 -12.76 -12.95 -9.37
CA ALA A 12 -12.40 -14.33 -9.71
C ALA A 12 -12.89 -15.34 -8.65
N LEU A 13 -12.72 -15.02 -7.35
CA LEU A 13 -13.26 -15.82 -6.25
C LEU A 13 -14.79 -15.81 -6.23
N GLY A 14 -15.42 -14.67 -6.53
CA GLY A 14 -16.87 -14.56 -6.64
C GLY A 14 -17.45 -15.42 -7.76
N VAL A 15 -16.79 -15.50 -8.91
CA VAL A 15 -17.16 -16.42 -10.00
C VAL A 15 -17.01 -17.87 -9.55
N ALA A 16 -15.92 -18.22 -8.86
CA ALA A 16 -15.66 -19.59 -8.41
C ALA A 16 -16.70 -20.12 -7.41
N PHE A 17 -17.27 -19.23 -6.58
CA PHE A 17 -18.32 -19.57 -5.61
C PHE A 17 -19.74 -19.27 -6.10
N ASP A 18 -19.91 -18.93 -7.38
CA ASP A 18 -21.20 -18.51 -7.97
C ASP A 18 -21.85 -17.33 -7.20
N ASN A 19 -21.01 -16.51 -6.57
CA ASN A 19 -21.41 -15.40 -5.72
C ASN A 19 -20.49 -14.17 -5.92
N ILE A 20 -20.72 -13.49 -7.05
CA ILE A 20 -20.01 -12.26 -7.44
C ILE A 20 -20.10 -11.18 -6.36
N ALA A 21 -21.27 -11.05 -5.70
CA ALA A 21 -21.49 -10.03 -4.68
C ALA A 21 -20.52 -10.19 -3.50
N LEU A 22 -20.36 -11.42 -3.02
CA LEU A 22 -19.41 -11.74 -1.94
C LEU A 22 -17.97 -11.54 -2.41
N GLY A 23 -17.64 -12.00 -3.62
CA GLY A 23 -16.31 -11.83 -4.21
C GLY A 23 -15.87 -10.36 -4.33
N VAL A 24 -16.74 -9.49 -4.86
CA VAL A 24 -16.46 -8.05 -5.00
C VAL A 24 -16.38 -7.36 -3.64
N ALA A 25 -17.28 -7.66 -2.71
CA ALA A 25 -17.26 -7.08 -1.37
C ALA A 25 -15.96 -7.45 -0.62
N MET A 26 -15.56 -8.71 -0.66
CA MET A 26 -14.33 -9.18 -0.02
C MET A 26 -13.08 -8.65 -0.72
N GLY A 27 -13.07 -8.62 -2.05
CA GLY A 27 -11.96 -8.09 -2.85
C GLY A 27 -11.71 -6.60 -2.65
N THR A 28 -12.78 -5.80 -2.60
CA THR A 28 -12.69 -4.35 -2.30
C THR A 28 -12.23 -4.09 -0.87
N ALA A 29 -12.75 -4.83 0.12
CA ALA A 29 -12.35 -4.72 1.52
C ALA A 29 -10.86 -5.07 1.71
N LEU A 30 -10.38 -6.17 1.13
CA LEU A 30 -8.98 -6.57 1.22
C LEU A 30 -8.06 -5.62 0.43
N GLY A 31 -8.45 -5.23 -0.78
CA GLY A 31 -7.68 -4.31 -1.62
C GLY A 31 -7.50 -2.92 -0.99
N THR A 32 -8.52 -2.42 -0.30
CA THR A 32 -8.44 -1.14 0.44
C THR A 32 -7.59 -1.29 1.71
N ALA A 33 -7.83 -2.32 2.52
CA ALA A 33 -7.07 -2.56 3.76
C ALA A 33 -5.56 -2.72 3.49
N LEU A 34 -5.19 -3.56 2.52
CA LEU A 34 -3.79 -3.76 2.13
C LEU A 34 -3.19 -2.49 1.52
N GLY A 35 -3.96 -1.72 0.75
CA GLY A 35 -3.51 -0.43 0.22
C GLY A 35 -3.11 0.55 1.30
N VAL A 36 -3.94 0.68 2.35
CA VAL A 36 -3.67 1.56 3.50
C VAL A 36 -2.44 1.09 4.26
N VAL A 37 -2.30 -0.21 4.51
CA VAL A 37 -1.13 -0.77 5.20
C VAL A 37 0.15 -0.54 4.42
N VAL A 38 0.14 -0.75 3.09
CA VAL A 38 1.33 -0.54 2.24
C VAL A 38 1.74 0.92 2.23
N ILE A 39 0.78 1.86 2.17
CA ILE A 39 1.08 3.29 2.25
C ILE A 39 1.66 3.61 3.63
N ALA A 40 1.02 3.15 4.70
CA ALA A 40 1.46 3.40 6.06
C ALA A 40 2.87 2.84 6.34
N VAL A 41 3.22 1.68 5.79
CA VAL A 41 4.56 1.08 5.95
C VAL A 41 5.61 1.77 5.09
N SER A 42 5.25 2.20 3.87
CA SER A 42 6.19 2.85 2.95
C SER A 42 6.54 4.26 3.40
N SER A 43 5.59 4.99 4.00
CA SER A 43 5.84 6.33 4.54
C SER A 43 6.86 6.36 5.67
N GLY A 44 7.20 5.23 6.30
CA GLY A 44 8.21 5.17 7.36
C GLY A 44 9.66 5.14 6.88
N ASP A 45 9.92 4.79 5.61
CA ASP A 45 11.29 4.56 5.11
C ASP A 45 11.88 5.81 4.41
N ASP A 46 11.02 6.67 3.86
CA ASP A 46 11.43 7.85 3.08
C ASP A 46 12.01 8.99 3.95
N ASP A 47 11.58 9.11 5.21
CA ASP A 47 12.04 10.17 6.13
C ASP A 47 13.51 10.02 6.54
N ILE A 48 14.06 8.79 6.54
CA ILE A 48 15.46 8.55 6.94
C ILE A 48 16.45 8.90 5.81
N ARG A 49 16.02 8.84 4.55
CA ARG A 49 16.90 9.11 3.39
C ARG A 49 17.05 10.60 3.06
N LEU A 50 16.20 11.46 3.62
CA LEU A 50 16.18 12.89 3.33
C LEU A 50 16.97 13.76 4.31
N ARG A 51 17.69 13.21 5.30
CA ARG A 51 18.63 14.01 6.10
C ARG A 51 19.74 14.56 5.19
N PRO A 52 19.73 15.86 4.84
CA PRO A 52 20.87 16.45 4.17
C PRO A 52 21.98 16.47 5.21
N GLN A 53 23.20 16.10 4.84
CA GLN A 53 24.40 16.35 5.64
C GLN A 53 24.64 17.86 5.76
N ARG A 54 23.79 18.56 6.50
CA ARG A 54 23.87 19.98 6.78
C ARG A 54 24.64 20.14 8.09
N GLY A 55 25.97 20.15 8.00
CA GLY A 55 26.79 20.49 9.16
C GLY A 55 28.23 19.97 9.18
N ARG A 56 28.90 19.80 8.04
CA ARG A 56 30.36 19.58 8.01
C ARG A 56 31.02 20.47 6.98
N SER A 57 31.11 21.77 7.25
CA SER A 57 31.99 22.70 6.51
C SER A 57 31.92 24.14 7.02
N SER A 58 32.10 24.40 8.32
CA SER A 58 32.40 25.76 8.82
C SER A 58 32.85 25.68 10.28
N ASP A 59 33.95 24.99 10.57
CA ASP A 59 34.72 25.18 11.81
C ASP A 59 36.09 24.53 11.57
N GLU A 60 36.92 25.23 10.79
CA GLU A 60 38.36 24.98 10.73
C GLU A 60 39.03 26.29 11.15
N PRO A 61 39.48 26.41 12.42
CA PRO A 61 40.28 27.55 12.89
C PRO A 61 41.77 27.40 12.54
#